data_AF-A0A2H0A515-F1
#
_entry.id   AF-A0A2H0A515-F1
#
_cell.length_a   1.000
_cell.length_b   1.000
_cell.length_c   1.000
_cell.angle_alpha   90.00
_cell.angle_beta   90.00
_cell.angle_gamma   90.00
#
_symmetry.space_group_name_H-M   'P 1'
#
loop_
_entity.id
_entity.type
_entity.pdbx_description
1 polymer ?
#
loop_
_entity_poly.entity_id
_entity_poly.type
_entity_poly.pdbx_seq_one_letter_code
_entity_poly.pdbx_strand_id
1 'polypeptide(L)' 'MESLITLIKIMAICSAAGILGSWFSSEAKKNKLKGGPAYKVYLSLPGILIGIIVLFLPIFVWMLKQ' A
#
# COMPACT_ATOMS: atom_id res chain seq x y z
N MET A 1 17.22 21.95 11.29
CA MET A 1 17.00 20.54 11.66
C MET A 1 15.66 19.99 11.14
N GLU A 2 14.56 20.74 11.21
CA GLU A 2 13.24 20.24 10.77
C GLU A 2 13.16 19.82 9.29
N SER A 3 13.86 20.52 8.39
CA SER A 3 13.86 20.18 6.96
C SER A 3 14.51 18.82 6.67
N LEU A 4 15.58 18.46 7.39
CA LEU A 4 16.23 17.16 7.24
C LEU A 4 15.33 16.02 7.75
N ILE A 5 14.66 16.23 8.88
CA ILE A 5 13.71 15.26 9.43
C ILE A 5 12.53 15.05 8.46
N THR A 6 12.04 16.13 7.85
CA THR A 6 10.96 16.09 6.86
C THR A 6 11.39 15.33 5.61
N LEU A 7 12.62 15.56 5.12
CA LEU A 7 13.17 14.82 3.99
C LEU A 7 13.23 13.31 4.25
N ILE A 8 13.71 12.92 5.43
CA ILE A 8 13.79 11.51 5.84
C ILE A 8 12.39 10.88 5.91
N LYS A 9 11.39 11.60 6.46
CA LYS A 9 9.99 11.12 6.49
C LYS A 9 9.44 10.87 5.10
N ILE A 10 9.69 11.77 4.15
CA ILE A 10 9.25 11.61 2.76
C ILE A 10 9.92 10.37 2.14
N MET A 11 11.24 10.23 2.31
CA MET A 11 11.96 9.06 1.81
C MET A 11 11.45 7.74 2.39
N ALA A 12 11.12 7.73 3.69
CA ALA A 12 10.55 6.56 4.36
C ALA A 12 9.18 6.18 3.78
N ILE A 13 8.29 7.16 3.56
CA ILE A 13 6.97 6.94 2.96
C ILE A 13 7.10 6.43 1.52
N CYS A 14 7.97 7.04 0.71
CA CYS A 14 8.23 6.60 -0.66
C CYS A 14 8.76 5.16 -0.70
N SER A 15 9.68 4.81 0.20
CA SER A 15 10.24 3.46 0.30
C SER A 15 9.16 2.45 0.70
N ALA A 16 8.32 2.77 1.69
CA ALA A 16 7.23 1.92 2.12
C ALA A 16 6.21 1.67 0.99
N ALA A 17 5.85 2.71 0.23
CA ALA A 17 4.97 2.61 -0.92
C ALA A 17 5.57 1.72 -2.03
N GLY A 18 6.86 1.88 -2.32
CA GLY A 18 7.58 1.06 -3.31
C GLY A 18 7.62 -0.42 -2.92
N ILE A 19 7.92 -0.73 -1.66
CA ILE A 19 7.95 -2.10 -1.13
C ILE A 19 6.57 -2.74 -1.28
N LEU A 20 5.51 -2.06 -0.84
CA LEU A 20 4.13 -2.55 -0.95
C LEU A 20 3.70 -2.79 -2.40
N GLY A 21 3.99 -1.84 -3.30
CA GLY A 21 3.66 -1.96 -4.73
C GLY A 21 4.40 -3.11 -5.41
N SER A 22 5.68 -3.33 -5.06
CA SER A 22 6.47 -4.43 -5.59
C SER A 22 5.94 -5.79 -5.12
N TRP A 23 5.46 -5.86 -3.87
CA TRP A 23 4.87 -7.07 -3.31
C TRP A 23 3.53 -7.41 -3.98
N PHE A 24 2.65 -6.42 -4.14
CA PHE A 24 1.39 -6.58 -4.87
C PHE A 24 1.62 -7.01 -6.32
N SER A 25 2.58 -6.40 -7.03
CA SER A 25 2.91 -6.77 -8.41
C SER A 25 3.45 -8.20 -8.52
N SER A 26 4.24 -8.67 -7.54
CA SER A 26 4.71 -10.06 -7.48
C SER A 26 3.56 -11.05 -7.32
N GLU A 27 2.61 -10.75 -6.42
CA GLU A 27 1.40 -11.54 -6.21
C GLU A 27 0.50 -11.55 -7.46
N ALA A 28 0.33 -10.40 -8.11
CA ALA A 28 -0.41 -10.27 -9.36
C ALA A 28 0.22 -11.10 -10.48
N LYS A 29 1.55 -11.08 -10.61
CA LYS A 29 2.28 -11.89 -11.58
C LYS A 29 2.12 -13.38 -11.30
N LYS A 30 2.22 -13.81 -10.03
CA LYS A 30 1.98 -15.21 -9.63
C LYS A 30 0.56 -15.66 -9.94
N ASN A 31 -0.45 -14.82 -9.69
CA ASN A 31 -1.84 -15.16 -10.00
C ASN A 31 -2.10 -15.23 -11.51
N LYS A 32 -1.50 -14.33 -12.29
CA LYS A 32 -1.54 -14.34 -13.76
C LYS A 32 -0.91 -15.62 -14.33
N LEU A 33 0.23 -16.06 -13.79
CA LEU A 33 0.88 -17.31 -14.17
C LEU A 33 0.04 -18.55 -13.81
N LYS A 34 -0.75 -18.47 -12.74
CA LYS A 34 -1.70 -19.53 -12.34
C LYS A 34 -3.03 -19.50 -13.13
N GLY A 35 -3.20 -18.56 -14.07
CA GLY A 35 -4.45 -18.41 -14.83
C GLY A 35 -5.67 -18.03 -13.99
N GLY A 36 -5.44 -17.54 -12.76
CA GLY A 36 -6.50 -17.21 -11.81
C GLY A 36 -7.17 -15.88 -12.13
N PRO A 37 -8.43 -15.67 -11.68
CA PRO A 37 -9.15 -14.42 -11.92
C PRO A 37 -8.48 -13.23 -11.23
N ALA A 38 -8.55 -12.05 -11.85
CA ALA A 38 -7.84 -10.84 -11.42
C ALA A 38 -8.22 -10.38 -10.00
N TYR A 39 -9.46 -10.63 -9.55
CA TYR A 39 -9.90 -10.26 -8.20
C TYR A 39 -9.18 -11.03 -7.09
N LYS A 40 -8.59 -12.20 -7.40
CA LYS A 40 -7.90 -13.04 -6.40
C LYS A 40 -6.64 -12.38 -5.83
N VAL A 41 -6.06 -11.43 -6.57
CA VAL A 41 -4.91 -10.63 -6.10
C VAL A 41 -5.30 -9.76 -4.89
N TYR A 42 -6.55 -9.28 -4.83
CA TYR A 42 -7.05 -8.52 -3.69
C TYR A 42 -7.33 -9.38 -2.45
N LEU A 43 -7.57 -10.69 -2.66
CA LEU A 43 -7.70 -11.66 -1.56
C LEU A 43 -6.36 -12.07 -0.95
N SER A 44 -5.25 -11.67 -1.56
CA SER A 44 -3.91 -12.00 -1.09
C SER A 44 -3.46 -11.04 0.00
N LEU A 45 -2.55 -11.47 0.90
CA LEU A 45 -2.03 -10.64 2.01
C LEU A 45 -1.72 -9.18 1.61
N PRO A 46 -0.95 -8.90 0.54
CA PRO A 46 -0.65 -7.51 0.15
C PRO A 46 -1.88 -6.75 -0.34
N GLY A 47 -2.82 -7.41 -1.01
CA GLY A 47 -4.06 -6.79 -1.50
C GLY A 47 -5.00 -6.39 -0.36
N ILE A 48 -5.13 -7.24 0.67
CA ILE A 48 -5.90 -6.94 1.87
C ILE A 48 -5.28 -5.75 2.61
N LEU A 49 -3.94 -5.71 2.71
CA LEU A 49 -3.23 -4.61 3.37
C LEU A 49 -3.52 -3.26 2.70
N ILE A 50 -3.46 -3.23 1.36
CA ILE A 50 -3.81 -2.03 0.57
C ILE A 50 -5.29 -1.67 0.78
N GLY A 51 -6.19 -2.66 0.75
CA GLY A 51 -7.62 -2.43 0.98
C GLY A 51 -7.91 -1.80 2.34
N ILE A 52 -7.27 -2.30 3.40
CA ILE A 52 -7.37 -1.73 4.75
C ILE A 52 -6.86 -0.29 4.77
N ILE A 53 -5.68 -0.02 4.20
CA ILE A 53 -5.12 1.33 4.14
C ILE A 53 -6.10 2.29 3.45
N VAL A 54 -6.65 1.91 2.29
CA VAL A 54 -7.58 2.76 1.51
C VAL A 54 -8.88 3.01 2.26
N LEU A 55 -9.41 2.03 3.00
CA LEU A 55 -10.63 2.19 3.79
C LEU A 55 -10.41 3.04 5.04
N PHE A 56 -9.26 2.90 5.71
CA PHE A 56 -8.95 3.63 6.93
C PHE A 56 -8.46 5.06 6.67
N LEU A 57 -7.79 5.33 5.54
CA LEU A 57 -7.29 6.66 5.20
C LEU A 57 -8.36 7.78 5.30
N PRO A 58 -9.56 7.66 4.68
CA PRO A 58 -10.59 8.69 4.78
C PRO A 58 -11.11 8.87 6.20
N ILE A 59 -11.16 7.79 7.00
CA ILE A 59 -11.59 7.83 8.40
C ILE A 59 -10.59 8.61 9.24
N PHE A 60 -9.28 8.36 9.05
CA PHE A 60 -8.22 9.11 9.71
C PHE A 60 -8.22 10.59 9.33
N VAL A 61 -8.39 10.90 8.03
CA VAL A 61 -8.47 12.29 7.56
C VAL A 61 -9.69 12.99 8.14
N TRP A 62 -10.83 12.31 8.25
CA TRP A 62 -12.03 12.87 8.84
C TRP A 62 -11.85 13.15 10.35
N MET A 63 -11.26 12.22 11.11
CA MET A 63 -10.97 12.41 12.54
C MET A 63 -9.99 13.56 12.81
N LEU A 64 -8.98 13.75 11.95
CA LEU A 64 -7.97 14.82 12.12
C LEU A 64 -8.49 16.21 11.70
N LYS A 65 -9.58 16.27 10.94
CA LYS A 65 -10.21 17.53 10.51
C LYS A 65 -11.22 18.06 11.55
N GLN A 66 -11.59 17.25 12.53
CA GLN A 66 -12.46 17.60 13.65
C GLN A 66 -11.69 18.39 14.72
#